data_AF-A0A3N9VES8-F1
#
_entry.id   AF-A0A3N9VES8-F1
#
_cell.length_a   1.000
_cell.length_b   1.000
_cell.length_c   1.000
_cell.angle_alpha   90.00
_cell.angle_beta   90.00
_cell.angle_gamma   90.00
#
_symmetry.space_group_name_H-M   'P 1'
#
loop_
_entity.id
_entity.type
_entity.pdbx_description
1 polymer ?
#
loop_
_entity_poly.entity_id
_entity_poly.type
_entity_poly.pdbx_seq_one_letter_code
_entity_poly.pdbx_strand_id
1 'polypeptide(L)'
;MGIIGLLFNKFMDNRSYKTGKGIAGAMFMSSLAMKEHYKESAPSYAWIAGKALETRPKWKRIDEVTFEHEPSETQIEISDKQSIKDVIHMIVEVEIEYIFSSLPYGRIEELLNLSNKAVNDYFKKQN
;
A
#
# COMPACT_ATOMS: atom_id res chain seq x y z
N MET A 1 10.92 -16.74 25.47
CA MET A 1 10.21 -17.12 24.21
C MET A 1 10.63 -18.53 23.83
N GLY A 2 9.68 -19.43 23.55
CA GLY A 2 9.99 -20.75 22.98
C GLY A 2 10.29 -20.68 21.48
N ILE A 3 10.89 -21.75 20.94
CA ILE A 3 11.26 -21.88 19.50
C ILE A 3 10.06 -21.59 18.58
N ILE A 4 8.86 -22.02 18.97
CA ILE A 4 7.62 -21.79 18.22
C ILE A 4 7.30 -20.29 18.08
N GLY A 5 7.48 -19.51 19.14
CA GLY A 5 7.26 -18.06 19.10
C GLY A 5 8.26 -17.34 18.19
N LEU A 6 9.52 -17.78 18.17
CA LEU A 6 10.54 -17.24 17.27
C LEU A 6 10.22 -17.54 15.80
N LEU A 7 9.78 -18.78 15.50
CA LEU A 7 9.37 -19.16 14.14
C LEU A 7 8.14 -18.38 13.68
N PHE A 8 7.16 -18.18 14.57
CA PHE A 8 5.99 -17.36 14.28
C PHE A 8 6.37 -15.91 13.95
N ASN A 9 7.22 -15.27 14.76
CA ASN A 9 7.66 -13.90 14.51
C ASN A 9 8.39 -13.78 13.17
N LYS A 10 9.32 -14.69 12.88
CA LYS A 10 10.03 -14.73 11.59
C LYS A 10 9.08 -14.92 10.41
N PHE A 11 8.06 -15.77 10.55
CA PHE A 11 7.03 -15.93 9.53
C PHE A 11 6.27 -14.62 9.27
N MET A 12 5.86 -13.94 10.33
CA MET A 12 5.13 -12.67 10.25
C MET A 12 5.97 -11.56 9.63
N ASP A 13 7.24 -11.43 9.99
CA ASP A 13 8.18 -10.47 9.40
C ASP A 13 8.33 -10.70 7.88
N ASN A 14 8.48 -11.96 7.49
CA ASN A 14 8.63 -12.30 6.08
C ASN A 14 7.33 -12.07 5.30
N ARG A 15 6.19 -12.31 5.95
CA ARG A 15 4.86 -12.05 5.40
C ARG A 15 4.64 -10.55 5.20
N SER A 16 4.90 -9.71 6.20
CA SER A 16 4.71 -8.25 6.11
C SER A 16 5.59 -7.65 5.01
N TYR A 17 6.87 -8.00 4.97
CA TYR A 17 7.78 -7.55 3.91
C TYR A 17 7.29 -7.95 2.51
N LYS A 18 6.84 -9.20 2.33
CA LYS A 18 6.28 -9.66 1.05
C LYS A 18 4.99 -8.92 0.69
N THR A 19 4.12 -8.67 1.66
CA THR A 19 2.89 -7.89 1.47
C THR A 19 3.22 -6.48 1.00
N GLY A 20 4.09 -5.74 1.70
CA GLY A 20 4.51 -4.39 1.28
C GLY A 20 5.09 -4.35 -0.13
N LYS A 21 5.95 -5.31 -0.48
CA LYS A 21 6.48 -5.45 -1.84
C LYS A 21 5.40 -5.75 -2.88
N GLY A 22 4.43 -6.61 -2.54
CA GLY A 22 3.31 -6.98 -3.40
C GLY A 22 2.38 -5.79 -3.66
N ILE A 23 2.07 -5.01 -2.62
CA ILE A 23 1.30 -3.76 -2.74
C ILE A 23 2.02 -2.79 -3.67
N ALA A 24 3.33 -2.56 -3.45
CA ALA A 24 4.12 -1.68 -4.29
C ALA A 24 4.12 -2.10 -5.76
N GLY A 25 4.35 -3.39 -6.04
CA GLY A 25 4.35 -3.91 -7.40
C GLY A 25 3.00 -3.79 -8.09
N ALA A 26 1.92 -4.18 -7.43
CA ALA A 26 0.57 -4.12 -7.98
C ALA A 26 0.16 -2.68 -8.28
N MET A 27 0.31 -1.77 -7.32
CA MET A 27 -0.06 -0.37 -7.48
C MET A 27 0.79 0.34 -8.53
N PHE A 28 2.09 0.10 -8.55
CA PHE A 28 2.98 0.69 -9.55
C PHE A 28 2.61 0.23 -10.96
N MET A 29 2.43 -1.08 -11.17
CA MET A 29 2.03 -1.61 -12.47
C MET A 29 0.64 -1.11 -12.91
N SER A 30 -0.33 -1.06 -12.00
CA SER A 30 -1.65 -0.47 -12.29
C SER A 30 -1.53 1.00 -12.66
N SER A 31 -0.69 1.78 -11.98
CA SER A 31 -0.47 3.20 -12.31
C SER A 31 0.15 3.39 -13.69
N LEU A 32 1.11 2.53 -14.07
CA LEU A 32 1.69 2.55 -15.43
C LEU A 32 0.65 2.18 -16.48
N ALA A 33 -0.18 1.17 -16.22
CA ALA A 33 -1.27 0.78 -17.11
C ALA A 33 -2.29 1.92 -17.28
N MET A 34 -2.67 2.60 -16.19
CA MET A 34 -3.57 3.75 -16.25
C MET A 34 -2.95 4.94 -16.98
N LYS A 35 -1.66 5.21 -16.75
CA LYS A 35 -0.93 6.24 -17.50
C LYS A 35 -0.95 5.97 -19.00
N GLU A 36 -0.71 4.72 -19.42
CA GLU A 36 -0.75 4.34 -20.84
C GLU A 36 -2.17 4.34 -21.41
N HIS A 37 -3.18 3.96 -20.62
CA HIS A 37 -4.57 3.92 -21.06
C HIS A 37 -5.13 5.34 -21.29
N TYR A 38 -4.82 6.27 -20.40
CA TYR A 38 -5.36 7.63 -20.44
C TYR A 38 -4.44 8.66 -21.11
N LYS A 39 -3.15 8.36 -21.32
CA LYS A 39 -2.18 9.23 -22.03
C LYS A 39 -2.34 10.71 -21.67
N GLU A 40 -2.67 11.54 -22.66
CA GLU A 40 -2.81 13.00 -22.56
C GLU A 40 -4.11 13.46 -21.88
N SER A 41 -5.06 12.55 -21.64
CA SER A 41 -6.33 12.88 -20.98
C SER A 41 -6.26 12.77 -19.45
N ALA A 42 -5.15 12.27 -18.90
CA ALA A 42 -4.96 12.21 -17.44
C ALA A 42 -4.65 13.62 -16.89
N PRO A 43 -5.49 14.18 -15.99
CA PRO A 43 -5.32 15.53 -15.50
C PRO A 43 -4.11 15.67 -14.56
N SER A 44 -3.75 14.60 -13.85
CA SER A 44 -2.61 14.61 -12.91
C SER A 44 -2.12 13.20 -12.55
N TYR A 45 -0.97 13.12 -11.88
CA TYR A 45 -0.45 11.86 -11.33
C TYR A 45 -1.30 11.31 -10.17
N ALA A 46 -1.91 12.18 -9.35
CA ALA A 46 -2.85 11.75 -8.31
C ALA A 46 -4.07 11.08 -8.90
N TRP A 47 -4.59 11.63 -10.00
CA TRP A 47 -5.72 11.04 -10.71
C TRP A 47 -5.39 9.63 -11.24
N ILE A 48 -4.20 9.45 -11.81
CA ILE A 48 -3.69 8.13 -12.25
C ILE A 48 -3.57 7.18 -11.06
N ALA A 49 -3.02 7.63 -9.92
CA ALA A 49 -2.89 6.84 -8.71
C ALA A 49 -4.25 6.43 -8.15
N GLY A 50 -5.22 7.35 -8.15
CA GLY A 50 -6.61 7.07 -7.76
C GLY A 50 -7.29 6.06 -8.69
N LYS A 51 -7.06 6.15 -10.01
CA LYS A 51 -7.52 5.13 -10.96
C LYS A 51 -6.86 3.78 -10.77
N ALA A 52 -5.58 3.75 -10.42
CA ALA A 52 -4.90 2.51 -10.06
C ALA A 52 -5.50 1.91 -8.78
N LEU A 53 -5.79 2.74 -7.78
CA LEU A 53 -6.40 2.30 -6.51
C LEU A 53 -7.82 1.76 -6.70
N GLU A 54 -8.62 2.33 -7.60
CA GLU A 54 -9.95 1.79 -7.95
C GLU A 54 -9.91 0.36 -8.49
N THR A 55 -8.79 -0.08 -9.07
CA THR A 55 -8.65 -1.49 -9.52
C THR A 55 -8.31 -2.44 -8.39
N ARG A 56 -7.96 -1.91 -7.22
CA ARG A 56 -7.55 -2.69 -6.07
C ARG A 56 -8.79 -3.19 -5.33
N PRO A 57 -8.89 -4.49 -5.01
CA PRO A 57 -10.03 -5.01 -4.27
C PRO A 57 -10.21 -4.29 -2.93
N LYS A 58 -11.47 -4.06 -2.53
CA LYS A 58 -11.88 -3.49 -1.23
C LYS A 58 -11.53 -2.01 -1.03
N TRP A 59 -11.07 -1.34 -2.07
CA TRP A 59 -10.91 0.11 -2.10
C TRP A 59 -12.03 0.73 -2.92
N LYS A 60 -12.63 1.79 -2.38
CA LYS A 60 -13.75 2.50 -2.99
C LYS A 60 -13.44 3.98 -3.06
N ARG A 61 -13.73 4.60 -4.20
CA ARG A 61 -13.72 6.07 -4.32
C ARG A 61 -14.96 6.65 -3.63
N ILE A 62 -14.76 7.61 -2.74
CA ILE A 62 -15.83 8.35 -2.05
C ILE A 62 -16.12 9.66 -2.77
N ASP A 63 -15.07 10.41 -3.12
CA ASP A 63 -15.15 11.65 -3.89
C ASP A 63 -13.97 11.78 -4.86
N GLU A 64 -13.67 12.98 -5.36
CA GLU A 64 -12.60 13.18 -6.34
C GLU A 64 -11.21 12.74 -5.85
N VAL A 65 -10.92 12.91 -4.56
CA VAL A 65 -9.58 12.69 -3.96
C VAL A 65 -9.60 11.71 -2.80
N THR A 66 -10.76 11.39 -2.24
CA THR A 66 -10.92 10.53 -1.06
C THR A 66 -11.26 9.09 -1.45
N PHE A 67 -10.54 8.16 -0.85
CA PHE A 67 -10.71 6.72 -1.04
C PHE A 67 -10.86 6.03 0.30
N GLU A 68 -11.80 5.09 0.40
CA GLU A 68 -12.07 4.31 1.60
C GLU A 68 -11.63 2.87 1.38
N HIS A 69 -10.93 2.32 2.37
CA HIS A 69 -10.71 0.88 2.47
C HIS A 69 -11.88 0.26 3.25
N GLU A 70 -12.82 -0.33 2.52
CA GLU A 70 -14.09 -0.84 3.05
C GLU A 70 -13.97 -1.70 4.31
N PRO A 71 -12.97 -2.60 4.46
CA PRO A 71 -12.88 -3.48 5.63
C PRO A 71 -12.43 -2.78 6.91
N SER A 72 -11.69 -1.68 6.82
CA SER A 72 -11.21 -0.93 7.99
C SER A 72 -11.91 0.41 8.17
N GLU A 73 -12.77 0.79 7.23
CA GLU A 73 -13.44 2.10 7.17
C GLU A 73 -12.45 3.28 7.18
N THR A 74 -11.19 3.01 6.86
CA THR A 74 -10.11 4.01 6.86
C THR A 74 -10.09 4.72 5.53
N GLN A 75 -10.04 6.05 5.58
CA GLN A 75 -10.00 6.89 4.40
C GLN A 75 -8.61 7.46 4.19
N ILE A 76 -8.23 7.58 2.92
CA ILE A 76 -7.02 8.28 2.49
C ILE A 76 -7.39 9.34 1.46
N GLU A 77 -6.69 10.46 1.50
CA GLU A 77 -6.78 11.52 0.50
C GLU A 77 -5.55 11.48 -0.40
N ILE A 78 -5.77 11.42 -1.71
CA ILE A 78 -4.71 11.45 -2.72
C ILE A 78 -4.70 12.82 -3.39
N SER A 79 -3.64 13.58 -3.14
CA SER A 79 -3.41 14.91 -3.68
C SER A 79 -2.30 14.92 -4.74
N ASP A 80 -2.30 15.95 -5.59
CA ASP A 80 -1.30 16.15 -6.65
C ASP A 80 0.13 16.39 -6.14
N LYS A 81 0.30 16.63 -4.83
CA LYS A 81 1.61 16.82 -4.21
C LYS A 81 2.30 15.50 -3.88
N GLN A 82 1.58 14.38 -3.92
CA GLN A 82 2.08 13.07 -3.55
C GLN A 82 2.60 12.32 -4.79
N SER A 83 3.76 11.71 -4.66
CA SER A 83 4.24 10.75 -5.65
C SER A 83 3.46 9.44 -5.56
N ILE A 84 3.48 8.62 -6.62
CA ILE A 84 2.89 7.27 -6.58
C ILE A 84 3.46 6.43 -5.43
N LYS A 85 4.73 6.66 -5.09
CA LYS A 85 5.38 5.99 -3.97
C LYS A 85 4.77 6.39 -2.63
N ASP A 86 4.46 7.67 -2.44
CA ASP A 86 3.82 8.16 -1.21
C ASP A 86 2.42 7.58 -1.06
N VAL A 87 1.65 7.54 -2.15
CA VAL A 87 0.33 6.89 -2.18
C VAL A 87 0.42 5.41 -1.82
N ILE A 88 1.42 4.70 -2.35
CA ILE A 88 1.66 3.29 -2.01
C ILE A 88 1.96 3.13 -0.52
N HIS A 89 2.73 4.03 0.09
CA HIS A 89 2.99 3.99 1.53
C HIS A 89 1.70 4.14 2.36
N MET A 90 0.80 5.05 1.97
CA MET A 90 -0.50 5.21 2.64
C MET A 90 -1.36 3.95 2.54
N ILE A 91 -1.40 3.32 1.36
CA ILE A 91 -2.15 2.07 1.15
C ILE A 91 -1.55 0.94 1.99
N VAL A 92 -0.22 0.86 2.07
CA VAL A 92 0.48 -0.12 2.92
C VAL A 92 0.13 0.08 4.38
N GLU A 93 0.08 1.31 4.87
CA GLU A 93 -0.31 1.63 6.25
C GLU A 93 -1.70 1.08 6.57
N VAL A 94 -2.70 1.47 5.79
CA VAL A 94 -4.09 1.03 5.98
C VAL A 94 -4.23 -0.50 5.90
N GLU A 95 -3.63 -1.14 4.90
CA GLU A 95 -3.79 -2.58 4.73
C GLU A 95 -3.02 -3.41 5.75
N ILE A 96 -1.82 -2.98 6.16
CA ILE A 96 -1.02 -3.71 7.15
C ILE A 96 -1.67 -3.59 8.53
N GLU A 97 -2.16 -2.41 8.90
CA GLU A 97 -2.91 -2.22 10.13
C GLU A 97 -4.16 -3.10 10.16
N TYR A 98 -4.92 -3.14 9.06
CA TYR A 98 -6.09 -4.03 8.97
C TYR A 98 -5.71 -5.52 9.06
N ILE A 99 -4.75 -5.98 8.26
CA ILE A 99 -4.32 -7.38 8.18
C ILE A 99 -3.83 -7.90 9.54
N PHE A 100 -3.16 -7.04 10.31
CA PHE A 100 -2.56 -7.41 11.60
C PHE A 100 -3.23 -6.77 12.80
N SER A 101 -4.47 -6.29 12.65
CA SER A 101 -5.26 -5.60 13.68
C SER A 101 -5.45 -6.38 14.99
N SER A 102 -5.29 -7.70 14.95
CA SER A 102 -5.34 -8.58 16.14
C SER A 102 -4.04 -8.63 16.96
N LEU A 103 -2.95 -8.03 16.47
CA LEU A 103 -1.66 -7.99 17.16
C LEU A 103 -1.54 -6.77 18.08
N PRO A 104 -0.64 -6.81 19.09
CA PRO A 104 -0.32 -5.62 19.87
C PRO A 104 0.22 -4.49 18.99
N TYR A 105 -0.17 -3.25 19.29
CA TYR A 105 0.20 -2.05 18.52
C TYR A 105 1.70 -1.97 18.17
N GLY A 106 2.59 -2.15 19.15
CA GLY A 106 4.04 -2.11 18.90
C GLY A 106 4.51 -3.17 17.90
N ARG A 107 3.83 -4.32 17.81
CA ARG A 107 4.12 -5.33 16.79
C ARG A 107 3.60 -4.94 15.42
N ILE A 108 2.46 -4.26 15.35
CA ILE A 108 1.93 -3.72 14.08
C ILE A 108 2.91 -2.69 13.52
N GLU A 109 3.44 -1.79 14.36
CA GLU A 109 4.42 -0.77 13.96
C GLU A 109 5.70 -1.40 13.38
N GLU A 110 6.23 -2.45 14.01
CA GLU A 110 7.37 -3.20 13.46
C GLU A 110 7.07 -3.80 12.07
N LEU A 111 5.90 -4.40 11.89
CA LEU A 111 5.49 -5.00 10.62
C LEU A 111 5.22 -3.95 9.54
N LEU A 112 4.70 -2.79 9.93
CA LEU A 112 4.52 -1.63 9.06
C LEU A 112 5.87 -1.09 8.58
N ASN A 113 6.84 -0.94 9.49
CA ASN A 113 8.20 -0.53 9.14
C ASN A 113 8.86 -1.50 8.15
N LEU A 114 8.68 -2.81 8.33
CA LEU A 114 9.17 -3.82 7.37
C LEU A 114 8.48 -3.72 6.01
N SER A 115 7.16 -3.47 6.00
CA SER A 115 6.38 -3.32 4.76
C SER A 115 6.79 -2.05 4.00
N ASN A 116 6.95 -0.93 4.70
CA ASN A 116 7.44 0.33 4.14
C ASN A 116 8.90 0.22 3.65
N LYS A 117 9.75 -0.53 4.36
CA LYS A 117 11.08 -0.86 3.86
C LYS A 117 11.00 -1.63 2.54
N ALA A 118 10.07 -2.58 2.41
CA ALA A 118 9.88 -3.35 1.19
C ALA A 118 9.43 -2.48 0.00
N VAL A 119 8.56 -1.50 0.22
CA VAL A 119 8.18 -0.48 -0.78
C VAL A 119 9.43 0.29 -1.24
N ASN A 120 10.23 0.78 -0.30
CA ASN A 120 11.46 1.50 -0.61
C ASN A 120 12.46 0.65 -1.41
N ASP A 121 12.66 -0.60 -1.00
CA ASP A 121 13.54 -1.56 -1.69
C ASP A 121 13.03 -1.90 -3.10
N TYR A 122 11.71 -1.90 -3.31
CA TYR A 122 11.10 -2.10 -4.63
C TYR A 122 11.48 -0.95 -5.59
N PHE A 123 11.27 0.30 -5.17
CA PHE A 123 11.56 1.47 -6.01
C PHE A 123 13.06 1.72 -6.21
N LYS A 124 13.92 1.34 -5.26
CA LYS A 124 15.39 1.39 -5.45
C LYS A 124 15.90 0.51 -6.58
N LYS A 125 15.16 -0.55 -6.96
CA LYS A 125 15.56 -1.48 -8.03
C LYS A 125 15.07 -1.07 -9.42
N GLN A 126 14.20 -0.05 -9.50
CA GLN A 126 13.65 0.45 -10.75
C GLN A 126 14.43 1.67 -11.28
N ASN A 127 15.28 2.27 -10.45
CA ASN A 127 16.22 3.33 -10.79
C ASN A 127 17.62 2.75 -11.00
#